data_AF-A0A7G3ZM20-F1
#
_entry.id   AF-A0A7G3ZM20-F1
#
_cell.length_a   1.000
_cell.length_b   1.000
_cell.length_c   1.000
_cell.angle_alpha   90.00
_cell.angle_beta   90.00
_cell.angle_gamma   90.00
#
_symmetry.space_group_name_H-M   'P 1'
#
loop_
_entity.id
_entity.type
_entity.pdbx_description
1 polymer ?
#
loop_
_entity_poly.entity_id
_entity_poly.type
_entity_poly.pdbx_seq_one_letter_code
_entity_poly.pdbx_strand_id
1 'polypeptide(L)'
;MKLSIVAAVMAACSTVLSSPVYEKFRHGPLNVTTNGTTVWNRSNHSNVSGGAAGAIGTKLKVFITGGSVPLSNTSQFPNVEWQTLFNASSALNITQLYNVASSVNQTLQDDTFSGVVIVANKPSIEALGFFSAVVFDTNKTVVVTEDPASGIPVAKDFGSQFRGALTVDKKSGLIYSGVFAPAERGAAGVPVGLLHETQVNWFMEPSLPLLIDTTSPIRVTYSNFTTTNVSNNSPVVPIIFDGNFSQSIVNRLAGSINGLVVAVPDFVSNSSTSTLSSTQLPVVFAGVSSGIPFVAGDDVPSDAIAAGYLSPIKSQVLVSIAAANNVSSPASVDQLFP
;
A
#
# COMPACT_ATOMS: atom_id res chain seq x y z
N MET A 1 10.26 -34.78 29.73
CA MET A 1 10.37 -35.04 28.28
C MET A 1 9.63 -33.94 27.56
N LYS A 2 10.36 -33.10 26.81
CA LYS A 2 9.81 -32.00 26.01
C LYS A 2 9.57 -32.56 24.60
N LEU A 3 8.39 -32.35 24.04
CA LEU A 3 8.12 -32.66 22.63
C LEU A 3 7.62 -31.42 21.92
N SER A 4 8.41 -31.02 20.92
CA SER A 4 8.17 -30.00 19.92
C SER A 4 7.07 -30.43 18.95
N ILE A 5 6.18 -29.53 18.54
CA ILE A 5 5.45 -29.66 17.26
C ILE A 5 5.41 -28.29 16.57
N VAL A 6 6.20 -28.22 15.51
CA VAL A 6 6.07 -27.30 14.37
C VAL A 6 4.95 -27.84 13.50
N ALA A 7 4.06 -26.97 12.99
CA ALA A 7 3.17 -27.33 11.88
C ALA A 7 3.05 -26.14 10.91
N ALA A 8 3.71 -26.29 9.78
CA ALA A 8 3.41 -25.58 8.54
C ALA A 8 2.38 -26.41 7.76
N VAL A 9 1.34 -25.78 7.20
CA VAL A 9 0.59 -26.35 6.06
C VAL A 9 0.17 -25.21 5.13
N MET A 10 0.84 -25.15 3.98
CA MET A 10 0.33 -24.56 2.75
C MET A 10 -0.43 -25.62 1.94
N ALA A 11 -1.29 -25.13 1.04
CA ALA A 11 -1.85 -25.77 -0.15
C ALA A 11 -3.12 -26.63 0.02
N ALA A 12 -4.24 -26.04 -0.40
CA ALA A 12 -5.24 -26.76 -1.17
C ALA A 12 -5.68 -25.89 -2.36
N CYS A 13 -5.41 -26.39 -3.56
CA CYS A 13 -6.01 -25.92 -4.81
C CYS A 13 -7.53 -26.04 -4.76
N SER A 14 -8.24 -25.03 -5.26
CA SER A 14 -9.51 -25.26 -5.95
C SER A 14 -9.63 -24.31 -7.15
N THR A 15 -9.49 -24.90 -8.33
CA THR A 15 -9.99 -24.35 -9.58
C THR A 15 -11.51 -24.41 -9.55
N VAL A 16 -12.20 -23.27 -9.69
CA VAL A 16 -13.58 -23.25 -10.20
C VAL A 16 -13.71 -22.14 -11.23
N LEU A 17 -14.18 -22.56 -12.40
CA LEU A 17 -14.47 -21.76 -13.58
C LEU A 17 -15.45 -20.63 -13.30
N SER A 18 -15.26 -19.54 -14.04
CA SER A 18 -16.13 -18.38 -14.10
C SER A 18 -17.57 -18.73 -14.50
N SER A 19 -18.51 -17.97 -13.93
CA SER A 19 -19.73 -17.57 -14.62
C SER A 19 -20.11 -16.17 -14.14
N PRO A 20 -20.44 -15.23 -15.05
CA PRO A 20 -20.69 -13.84 -14.68
C PRO A 20 -22.09 -13.70 -14.09
N VAL A 21 -22.19 -13.14 -12.89
CA VAL A 21 -23.47 -12.61 -12.39
C VAL A 21 -23.64 -11.21 -12.97
N TYR A 22 -24.37 -11.15 -14.08
CA TYR A 22 -25.04 -9.94 -14.54
C TYR A 22 -26.17 -9.57 -13.57
N GLU A 23 -26.46 -8.27 -13.49
CA GLU A 23 -27.61 -7.62 -12.83
C GLU A 23 -27.56 -7.42 -11.31
N LYS A 24 -27.14 -6.21 -10.88
CA LYS A 24 -28.04 -5.20 -10.27
C LYS A 24 -27.25 -3.96 -9.80
N PHE A 25 -26.86 -3.12 -10.75
CA PHE A 25 -26.68 -1.69 -10.47
C PHE A 25 -27.67 -0.93 -11.35
N ARG A 26 -28.90 -0.81 -10.86
CA ARG A 26 -29.89 0.10 -11.43
C ARG A 26 -29.51 1.51 -10.98
N HIS A 27 -28.95 2.29 -11.90
CA HIS A 27 -28.73 3.72 -11.73
C HIS A 27 -30.07 4.44 -11.50
N GLY A 28 -30.22 5.07 -10.34
CA GLY A 28 -31.09 6.24 -10.21
C GLY A 28 -30.28 7.49 -10.63
N PRO A 29 -30.87 8.44 -11.37
CA PRO A 29 -30.15 9.64 -11.77
C PRO A 29 -29.89 10.53 -10.54
N LEU A 30 -28.62 10.83 -10.27
CA LEU A 30 -28.21 11.89 -9.34
C LEU A 30 -28.46 13.24 -10.02
N ASN A 31 -29.49 13.95 -9.55
CA ASN A 31 -29.73 15.36 -9.86
C ASN A 31 -28.68 16.19 -9.10
N VAL A 32 -27.62 16.60 -9.79
CA VAL A 32 -26.65 17.57 -9.25
C VAL A 32 -27.09 18.97 -9.66
N THR A 33 -27.72 19.67 -8.73
CA THR A 33 -27.95 21.11 -8.79
C THR A 33 -26.60 21.80 -8.61
N THR A 34 -26.08 22.39 -9.68
CA THR A 34 -24.83 23.15 -9.68
C THR A 34 -25.04 24.51 -9.00
N ASN A 35 -24.39 24.71 -7.86
CA ASN A 35 -24.18 26.05 -7.30
C ASN A 35 -22.69 26.22 -7.01
N GLY A 36 -22.12 27.25 -7.62
CA GLY A 36 -20.70 27.35 -7.92
C GLY A 36 -19.77 27.67 -6.75
N THR A 37 -18.62 27.01 -6.76
CA THR A 37 -17.34 27.52 -6.26
C THR A 37 -16.21 26.93 -7.11
N THR A 38 -15.47 27.82 -7.77
CA THR A 38 -14.17 27.67 -8.47
C THR A 38 -13.69 26.25 -8.81
N VAL A 39 -13.94 25.86 -10.06
CA VAL A 39 -13.32 24.72 -10.74
C VAL A 39 -11.85 25.05 -10.99
N TRP A 40 -10.93 24.35 -10.33
CA TRP A 40 -9.54 24.29 -10.80
C TRP A 40 -9.52 23.45 -12.07
N ASN A 41 -9.38 24.16 -13.20
CA ASN A 41 -9.23 23.59 -14.52
C ASN A 41 -7.92 22.78 -14.58
N ARG A 42 -7.97 21.47 -14.31
CA ARG A 42 -6.90 20.54 -14.68
C ARG A 42 -7.00 20.29 -16.18
N SER A 43 -6.37 21.17 -16.95
CA SER A 43 -6.16 20.97 -18.38
C SER A 43 -5.33 19.72 -18.63
N ASN A 44 -5.74 18.94 -19.65
CA ASN A 44 -4.98 17.87 -20.30
C ASN A 44 -3.46 18.09 -20.25
N HIS A 45 -2.73 17.17 -19.61
CA HIS A 45 -1.28 17.05 -19.77
C HIS A 45 -0.88 16.08 -20.90
N SER A 46 -1.84 15.63 -21.71
CA SER A 46 -1.55 15.06 -23.02
C SER A 46 -1.10 16.18 -23.96
N ASN A 47 0.22 16.31 -24.11
CA ASN A 47 0.94 17.23 -25.00
C ASN A 47 1.41 18.56 -24.36
N VAL A 48 2.38 18.48 -23.43
CA VAL A 48 3.26 19.63 -23.14
C VAL A 48 4.56 19.45 -23.92
N SER A 49 4.60 19.99 -25.14
CA SER A 49 5.85 20.38 -25.77
C SER A 49 6.31 21.70 -25.15
N GLY A 50 7.41 21.66 -24.39
CA GLY A 50 8.21 22.85 -24.04
C GLY A 50 7.51 23.95 -23.24
N GLY A 51 7.37 23.76 -21.94
CA GLY A 51 7.10 24.84 -20.98
C GLY A 51 7.94 24.63 -19.73
N ALA A 52 8.71 25.63 -19.32
CA ALA A 52 9.69 25.58 -18.23
C ALA A 52 9.03 25.36 -16.85
N ALA A 53 8.62 24.14 -16.55
CA ALA A 53 8.54 23.64 -15.19
C ALA A 53 9.97 23.34 -14.72
N GLY A 54 10.32 23.75 -13.49
CA GLY A 54 11.67 23.52 -12.92
C GLY A 54 12.15 22.11 -13.24
N ALA A 55 13.32 22.01 -13.86
CA ALA A 55 13.78 20.79 -14.52
C ALA A 55 13.76 19.62 -13.52
N ILE A 56 12.76 18.74 -13.66
CA ILE A 56 12.73 17.47 -12.95
C ILE A 56 14.00 16.72 -13.38
N GLY A 57 14.77 16.25 -12.40
CA GLY A 57 16.05 15.60 -12.62
C GLY A 57 16.00 14.49 -13.67
N THR A 58 17.13 14.21 -14.32
CA THR A 58 17.16 13.21 -15.41
C THR A 58 17.63 11.83 -14.94
N LYS A 59 18.08 11.72 -13.68
CA LYS A 59 18.57 10.47 -13.09
C LYS A 59 17.48 9.73 -12.35
N LEU A 60 17.60 8.42 -12.27
CA LEU A 60 16.84 7.59 -11.34
C LEU A 60 17.78 6.95 -10.34
N LYS A 61 17.27 6.65 -9.14
CA LYS A 61 17.97 5.83 -8.17
C LYS A 61 17.24 4.52 -7.93
N VAL A 62 17.96 3.42 -8.00
CA VAL A 62 17.46 2.08 -7.70
C VAL A 62 17.93 1.67 -6.32
N PHE A 63 16.99 1.50 -5.39
CA PHE A 63 17.23 0.95 -4.06
C PHE A 63 16.95 -0.54 -4.07
N ILE A 64 17.93 -1.35 -3.67
CA ILE A 64 17.79 -2.80 -3.58
C ILE A 64 17.61 -3.17 -2.10
N THR A 65 16.47 -3.78 -1.78
CA THR A 65 16.13 -4.31 -0.46
C THR A 65 15.96 -5.83 -0.47
N GLY A 66 15.89 -6.43 -1.65
CA GLY A 66 15.72 -7.85 -1.93
C GLY A 66 15.38 -8.06 -3.41
N GLY A 67 14.70 -9.16 -3.74
CA GLY A 67 14.19 -9.39 -5.10
C GLY A 67 15.23 -9.92 -6.08
N SER A 68 14.92 -9.84 -7.37
CA SER A 68 15.77 -10.33 -8.45
C SER A 68 16.54 -9.18 -9.09
N VAL A 69 17.83 -9.06 -8.78
CA VAL A 69 18.71 -8.06 -9.40
C VAL A 69 19.69 -8.77 -10.35
N PRO A 70 19.65 -8.49 -11.67
CA PRO A 70 20.63 -9.04 -12.60
C PRO A 70 22.03 -8.50 -12.28
N LEU A 71 23.03 -9.39 -12.26
CA LEU A 71 24.44 -9.04 -12.01
C LEU A 71 25.07 -8.17 -13.11
N SER A 72 24.42 -8.02 -14.27
CA SER A 72 25.03 -7.54 -15.51
C SER A 72 24.51 -6.18 -16.04
N ASN A 73 23.68 -5.44 -15.30
CA ASN A 73 22.87 -4.35 -15.91
C ASN A 73 23.22 -2.91 -15.55
N THR A 74 24.35 -2.64 -14.90
CA THR A 74 24.76 -1.25 -14.62
C THR A 74 25.08 -0.46 -15.89
N SER A 75 25.51 -1.11 -16.98
CA SER A 75 25.83 -0.47 -18.27
C SER A 75 24.63 -0.19 -19.17
N GLN A 76 23.47 -0.84 -18.95
CA GLN A 76 22.27 -0.63 -19.77
C GLN A 76 21.51 0.67 -19.42
N PHE A 77 21.81 1.28 -18.27
CA PHE A 77 21.08 2.42 -17.76
C PHE A 77 22.03 3.54 -17.31
N PRO A 78 22.53 4.38 -18.24
CA PRO A 78 23.59 5.35 -17.96
C PRO A 78 23.19 6.46 -16.97
N ASN A 79 21.89 6.71 -16.79
CA ASN A 79 21.35 7.70 -15.85
C ASN A 79 20.69 7.02 -14.62
N VAL A 80 21.15 5.83 -14.24
CA VAL A 80 20.62 5.10 -13.09
C VAL A 80 21.73 4.84 -12.09
N GLU A 81 21.53 5.34 -10.88
CA GLU A 81 22.39 5.08 -9.74
C GLU A 81 21.81 3.93 -8.91
N TRP A 82 22.68 3.06 -8.40
CA TRP A 82 22.28 1.84 -7.69
C TRP A 82 22.74 1.89 -6.25
N GLN A 83 21.86 1.55 -5.31
CA GLN A 83 22.20 1.45 -3.90
C GLN A 83 21.52 0.22 -3.29
N THR A 84 22.34 -0.74 -2.85
CA THR A 84 21.84 -1.84 -2.02
C THR A 84 21.74 -1.38 -0.57
N LEU A 85 20.54 -1.39 -0.02
CA LEU A 85 20.30 -1.13 1.40
C LEU A 85 20.49 -2.40 2.22
N PHE A 86 19.87 -3.49 1.77
CA PHE A 86 19.97 -4.82 2.35
C PHE A 86 19.43 -5.87 1.37
N ASN A 87 19.58 -7.16 1.67
CA ASN A 87 19.12 -8.26 0.83
C ASN A 87 18.19 -9.19 1.63
N ALA A 88 16.93 -8.80 1.76
CA ALA A 88 15.91 -9.57 2.46
C ALA A 88 15.31 -10.65 1.57
N SER A 89 15.10 -11.84 2.14
CA SER A 89 14.33 -12.94 1.53
C SER A 89 12.90 -13.05 2.06
N SER A 90 12.64 -12.49 3.25
CA SER A 90 11.34 -12.47 3.93
C SER A 90 10.68 -11.10 3.83
N ALA A 91 9.38 -11.03 4.13
CA ALA A 91 8.63 -9.77 4.16
C ALA A 91 9.32 -8.72 5.06
N LEU A 92 9.43 -7.49 4.56
CA LEU A 92 10.02 -6.38 5.33
C LEU A 92 9.11 -6.02 6.51
N ASN A 93 9.72 -5.87 7.69
CA ASN A 93 9.02 -5.33 8.86
C ASN A 93 9.00 -3.79 8.85
N ILE A 94 8.20 -3.19 9.73
CA ILE A 94 8.03 -1.72 9.79
C ILE A 94 9.35 -0.95 9.97
N THR A 95 10.29 -1.48 10.76
CA THR A 95 11.62 -0.88 10.94
C THR A 95 12.39 -0.83 9.63
N GLN A 96 12.37 -1.93 8.88
CA GLN A 96 12.99 -2.00 7.55
C GLN A 96 12.29 -1.08 6.56
N LEU A 97 10.95 -0.96 6.61
CA LEU A 97 10.20 -0.02 5.77
C LEU A 97 10.64 1.43 6.01
N TYR A 98 10.78 1.86 7.28
CA TYR A 98 11.30 3.20 7.61
C TYR A 98 12.77 3.41 7.21
N ASN A 99 13.63 2.38 7.31
CA ASN A 99 15.01 2.47 6.83
C ASN A 99 15.07 2.72 5.31
N VAL A 100 14.18 2.08 4.54
CA VAL A 100 14.00 2.36 3.12
C VAL A 100 13.48 3.78 2.93
N ALA A 101 12.46 4.19 3.69
CA ALA A 101 11.86 5.52 3.64
C ALA A 101 12.89 6.63 3.79
N SER A 102 13.77 6.52 4.78
CA SER A 102 14.81 7.50 5.06
C SER A 102 15.75 7.71 3.86
N SER A 103 16.23 6.59 3.28
CA SER A 103 17.15 6.62 2.13
C SER A 103 16.48 7.14 0.85
N VAL A 104 15.22 6.72 0.62
CA VAL A 104 14.43 7.14 -0.53
C VAL A 104 14.08 8.62 -0.44
N ASN A 105 13.63 9.10 0.72
CA ASN A 105 13.24 10.50 0.89
C ASN A 105 14.41 11.45 0.63
N GLN A 106 15.62 11.13 1.11
CA GLN A 106 16.82 11.90 0.77
C GLN A 106 17.02 12.07 -0.74
N THR A 107 16.70 11.04 -1.53
CA THR A 107 16.80 11.08 -2.99
C THR A 107 15.63 11.83 -3.64
N LEU A 108 14.43 11.70 -3.09
CA LEU A 108 13.26 12.44 -3.58
C LEU A 108 13.38 13.95 -3.34
N GLN A 109 14.10 14.37 -2.29
CA GLN A 109 14.42 15.78 -2.04
C GLN A 109 15.56 16.32 -2.93
N ASP A 110 16.29 15.46 -3.64
CA ASP A 110 17.36 15.84 -4.56
C ASP A 110 16.82 16.06 -5.97
N ASP A 111 16.94 17.28 -6.49
CA ASP A 111 16.44 17.69 -7.80
C ASP A 111 17.19 17.07 -8.98
N THR A 112 18.32 16.40 -8.76
CA THR A 112 19.02 15.63 -9.79
C THR A 112 18.27 14.35 -10.19
N PHE A 113 17.37 13.85 -9.33
CA PHE A 113 16.60 12.64 -9.57
C PHE A 113 15.14 12.95 -9.96
N SER A 114 14.64 12.30 -11.02
CA SER A 114 13.20 12.31 -11.40
C SER A 114 12.34 11.39 -10.55
N GLY A 115 12.96 10.41 -9.90
CA GLY A 115 12.24 9.39 -9.17
C GLY A 115 13.15 8.26 -8.70
N VAL A 116 12.52 7.25 -8.11
CA VAL A 116 13.18 6.09 -7.53
C VAL A 116 12.49 4.79 -7.95
N VAL A 117 13.28 3.72 -7.98
CA VAL A 117 12.80 2.35 -8.08
C VAL A 117 13.26 1.62 -6.83
N ILE A 118 12.35 0.94 -6.14
CA ILE A 118 12.64 0.14 -4.96
C ILE A 118 12.41 -1.32 -5.33
N VAL A 119 13.50 -2.07 -5.42
CA VAL A 119 13.50 -3.50 -5.75
C VAL A 119 13.42 -4.30 -4.46
N ALA A 120 12.34 -5.04 -4.28
CA ALA A 120 12.06 -5.81 -3.07
C ALA A 120 11.75 -7.27 -3.40
N ASN A 121 11.78 -8.15 -2.39
CA ASN A 121 11.29 -9.51 -2.56
C ASN A 121 9.76 -9.53 -2.67
N LYS A 122 9.23 -10.59 -3.28
CA LYS A 122 7.78 -10.76 -3.49
C LYS A 122 6.94 -10.57 -2.22
N PRO A 123 7.27 -11.20 -1.06
CA PRO A 123 6.49 -11.01 0.17
C PRO A 123 6.39 -9.58 0.68
N SER A 124 7.25 -8.67 0.22
CA SER A 124 7.28 -7.28 0.69
C SER A 124 6.54 -6.30 -0.22
N ILE A 125 6.15 -6.71 -1.43
CA ILE A 125 5.64 -5.80 -2.46
C ILE A 125 4.38 -5.07 -2.01
N GLU A 126 3.41 -5.78 -1.41
CA GLU A 126 2.18 -5.16 -0.92
C GLU A 126 2.46 -4.17 0.21
N ALA A 127 3.14 -4.62 1.26
CA ALA A 127 3.44 -3.81 2.44
C ALA A 127 4.27 -2.57 2.08
N LEU A 128 5.32 -2.73 1.26
CA LEU A 128 6.19 -1.65 0.84
C LEU A 128 5.51 -0.71 -0.16
N GLY A 129 4.71 -1.23 -1.09
CA GLY A 129 3.92 -0.42 -2.01
C GLY A 129 2.93 0.47 -1.27
N PHE A 130 2.16 -0.12 -0.34
CA PHE A 130 1.21 0.62 0.50
C PHE A 130 1.92 1.62 1.42
N PHE A 131 2.96 1.19 2.12
CA PHE A 131 3.77 2.07 2.98
C PHE A 131 4.32 3.26 2.20
N SER A 132 4.88 3.03 1.01
CA SER A 132 5.43 4.09 0.16
C SER A 132 4.35 5.07 -0.28
N ALA A 133 3.13 4.59 -0.56
CA ALA A 133 2.00 5.43 -0.95
C ALA A 133 1.53 6.33 0.21
N VAL A 134 1.60 5.84 1.44
CA VAL A 134 1.24 6.63 2.64
C VAL A 134 2.34 7.61 3.01
N VAL A 135 3.61 7.19 3.03
CA VAL A 135 4.70 7.96 3.64
C VAL A 135 5.35 8.96 2.69
N PHE A 136 5.41 8.69 1.39
CA PHE A 136 5.98 9.64 0.44
C PHE A 136 4.91 10.60 -0.09
N ASP A 137 5.07 11.87 0.25
CA ASP A 137 4.29 12.98 -0.31
C ASP A 137 5.14 13.71 -1.35
N THR A 138 5.09 13.22 -2.59
CA THR A 138 5.89 13.74 -3.70
C THR A 138 5.16 13.60 -5.02
N ASN A 139 5.50 14.48 -5.95
CA ASN A 139 5.07 14.38 -7.35
C ASN A 139 6.06 13.58 -8.22
N LYS A 140 7.28 13.34 -7.70
CA LYS A 140 8.29 12.49 -8.35
C LYS A 140 7.83 11.04 -8.36
N THR A 141 8.36 10.27 -9.30
CA THR A 141 7.94 8.88 -9.45
C THR A 141 8.56 7.98 -8.39
N VAL A 142 7.73 7.17 -7.73
CA VAL A 142 8.16 6.11 -6.81
C VAL A 142 7.60 4.78 -7.30
N VAL A 143 8.47 3.84 -7.67
CA VAL A 143 8.05 2.51 -8.15
C VAL A 143 8.59 1.42 -7.23
N VAL A 144 7.72 0.53 -6.77
CA VAL A 144 8.05 -0.70 -6.03
C VAL A 144 7.88 -1.91 -6.96
N THR A 145 8.86 -2.79 -7.02
CA THR A 145 8.88 -3.93 -7.96
C THR A 145 9.74 -5.09 -7.45
N GLU A 146 9.55 -6.28 -8.01
CA GLU A 146 10.40 -7.45 -7.72
C GLU A 146 11.74 -7.43 -8.46
N ASP A 147 11.85 -6.63 -9.53
CA ASP A 147 13.03 -6.55 -10.38
C ASP A 147 13.15 -5.17 -11.05
N PRO A 148 14.38 -4.71 -11.33
CA PRO A 148 14.61 -3.39 -11.92
C PRO A 148 14.18 -3.29 -13.38
N ALA A 149 14.12 -4.39 -14.14
CA ALA A 149 13.73 -4.36 -15.55
C ALA A 149 12.25 -3.97 -15.72
N SER A 150 11.41 -4.35 -14.77
CA SER A 150 10.00 -3.91 -14.70
C SER A 150 9.85 -2.50 -14.14
N GLY A 151 10.67 -2.11 -13.15
CA GLY A 151 10.50 -0.82 -12.47
C GLY A 151 11.07 0.39 -13.21
N ILE A 152 12.24 0.24 -13.85
CA ILE A 152 12.94 1.37 -14.48
C ILE A 152 12.15 1.98 -15.65
N PRO A 153 11.57 1.21 -16.59
CA PRO A 153 10.76 1.80 -17.67
C PRO A 153 9.58 2.61 -17.14
N VAL A 154 8.88 2.09 -16.12
CA VAL A 154 7.76 2.78 -15.46
C VAL A 154 8.24 4.06 -14.78
N ALA A 155 9.39 4.02 -14.08
CA ALA A 155 9.94 5.19 -13.42
C ALA A 155 10.44 6.28 -14.38
N LYS A 156 10.83 5.92 -15.61
CA LYS A 156 11.25 6.87 -16.65
C LYS A 156 10.09 7.49 -17.41
N ASP A 157 8.94 6.82 -17.44
CA ASP A 157 7.77 7.30 -18.16
C ASP A 157 7.21 8.57 -17.51
N PHE A 158 7.06 9.66 -18.25
CA PHE A 158 6.56 10.93 -17.70
C PHE A 158 5.15 10.79 -17.12
N GLY A 159 4.32 9.90 -17.70
CA GLY A 159 2.97 9.65 -17.23
C GLY A 159 2.89 8.97 -15.87
N SER A 160 4.02 8.54 -15.28
CA SER A 160 4.08 7.96 -13.93
C SER A 160 4.01 9.00 -12.79
N GLN A 161 4.31 10.26 -13.08
CA GLN A 161 4.30 11.35 -12.09
C GLN A 161 2.89 11.62 -11.57
N PHE A 162 2.78 12.20 -10.37
CA PHE A 162 1.50 12.57 -9.72
C PHE A 162 0.52 11.40 -9.45
N ARG A 163 1.00 10.14 -9.46
CA ARG A 163 0.19 8.95 -9.14
C ARG A 163 0.43 8.39 -7.73
N GLY A 164 1.27 9.06 -6.94
CA GLY A 164 1.79 8.52 -5.69
C GLY A 164 2.73 7.34 -5.95
N ALA A 165 2.96 6.51 -4.93
CA ALA A 165 3.76 5.30 -5.13
C ALA A 165 3.01 4.27 -5.99
N LEU A 166 3.75 3.66 -6.92
CA LEU A 166 3.27 2.65 -7.84
C LEU A 166 3.91 1.30 -7.52
N THR A 167 3.21 0.23 -7.85
CA THR A 167 3.71 -1.14 -7.80
C THR A 167 3.61 -1.78 -9.17
N VAL A 168 4.65 -2.49 -9.61
CA VAL A 168 4.65 -3.21 -10.89
C VAL A 168 4.75 -4.72 -10.64
N ASP A 169 3.77 -5.49 -11.11
CA ASP A 169 3.88 -6.96 -11.10
C ASP A 169 4.79 -7.43 -12.23
N LYS A 170 5.92 -8.02 -11.84
CA LYS A 170 6.97 -8.51 -12.75
C LYS A 170 6.48 -9.43 -13.88
N LYS A 171 5.45 -10.25 -13.65
CA LYS A 171 5.06 -11.27 -14.63
C LYS A 171 3.96 -10.82 -15.58
N SER A 172 3.00 -10.05 -15.10
CA SER A 172 1.90 -9.52 -15.91
C SER A 172 2.23 -8.18 -16.53
N GLY A 173 3.20 -7.45 -15.96
CA GLY A 173 3.49 -6.06 -16.33
C GLY A 173 2.44 -5.07 -15.83
N LEU A 174 1.41 -5.53 -15.09
CA LEU A 174 0.36 -4.65 -14.59
C LEU A 174 0.92 -3.69 -13.54
N ILE A 175 0.52 -2.43 -13.66
CA ILE A 175 0.93 -1.33 -12.80
C ILE A 175 -0.26 -0.98 -11.91
N TYR A 176 -0.02 -0.89 -10.60
CA TYR A 176 -1.03 -0.58 -9.60
C TYR A 176 -0.61 0.66 -8.81
N SER A 177 -1.58 1.40 -8.27
CA SER A 177 -1.30 2.27 -7.13
C SER A 177 -0.84 1.40 -5.95
N GLY A 178 0.12 1.86 -5.15
CA GLY A 178 0.55 1.16 -3.94
C GLY A 178 -0.60 0.88 -2.96
N VAL A 179 -1.67 1.70 -2.98
CA VAL A 179 -2.89 1.47 -2.20
C VAL A 179 -3.66 0.23 -2.68
N PHE A 180 -3.77 0.05 -3.99
CA PHE A 180 -4.55 -1.00 -4.64
C PHE A 180 -3.71 -2.14 -5.21
N ALA A 181 -2.42 -2.21 -4.86
CA ALA A 181 -1.56 -3.32 -5.20
C ALA A 181 -2.07 -4.61 -4.52
N PRO A 182 -2.17 -5.74 -5.23
CA PRO A 182 -2.69 -6.98 -4.65
C PRO A 182 -1.68 -7.62 -3.68
N ALA A 183 -2.19 -8.36 -2.70
CA ALA A 183 -1.39 -9.11 -1.73
C ALA A 183 -0.61 -10.27 -2.36
N GLU A 184 -1.25 -10.96 -3.31
CA GLU A 184 -0.69 -12.12 -3.98
C GLU A 184 -1.08 -12.19 -5.46
N ARG A 185 -0.50 -13.17 -6.16
CA ARG A 185 -0.82 -13.43 -7.57
C ARG A 185 -2.25 -13.91 -7.70
N GLY A 186 -3.01 -13.27 -8.58
CA GLY A 186 -4.41 -13.61 -8.80
C GLY A 186 -5.37 -12.99 -7.78
N ALA A 187 -4.86 -12.23 -6.80
CA ALA A 187 -5.70 -11.35 -6.01
C ALA A 187 -6.04 -10.09 -6.83
N ALA A 188 -7.25 -9.57 -6.67
CA ALA A 188 -7.71 -8.40 -7.40
C ALA A 188 -7.05 -7.13 -6.85
N GLY A 189 -6.36 -6.42 -7.73
CA GLY A 189 -5.99 -5.02 -7.56
C GLY A 189 -6.71 -4.15 -8.60
N VAL A 190 -6.58 -2.84 -8.48
CA VAL A 190 -7.07 -1.91 -9.52
C VAL A 190 -5.87 -1.45 -10.35
N PRO A 191 -5.64 -2.03 -11.54
CA PRO A 191 -4.51 -1.63 -12.38
C PRO A 191 -4.75 -0.22 -12.95
N VAL A 192 -3.70 0.59 -12.94
CA VAL A 192 -3.66 1.94 -13.51
C VAL A 192 -2.92 2.00 -14.84
N GLY A 193 -2.20 0.93 -15.19
CA GLY A 193 -1.52 0.80 -16.47
C GLY A 193 -0.91 -0.59 -16.68
N LEU A 194 -0.20 -0.72 -17.79
CA LEU A 194 0.46 -1.94 -18.23
C LEU A 194 1.83 -1.59 -18.82
N LEU A 195 2.86 -2.26 -18.33
CA LEU A 195 4.17 -2.35 -18.98
C LEU A 195 4.17 -3.52 -19.95
N HIS A 196 4.41 -3.24 -21.23
CA HIS A 196 4.64 -4.25 -22.25
C HIS A 196 6.02 -4.03 -22.87
N GLU A 197 6.93 -4.99 -22.67
CA GLU A 197 8.35 -4.90 -23.01
C GLU A 197 9.04 -3.71 -22.33
N THR A 198 9.04 -2.54 -22.96
CA THR A 198 9.61 -1.29 -22.45
C THR A 198 8.63 -0.12 -22.52
N GLN A 199 7.44 -0.34 -23.08
CA GLN A 199 6.42 0.68 -23.27
C GLN A 199 5.40 0.64 -22.14
N VAL A 200 5.12 1.81 -21.58
CA VAL A 200 4.12 1.98 -20.53
C VAL A 200 2.83 2.50 -21.14
N ASN A 201 1.72 1.82 -20.87
CA ASN A 201 0.39 2.21 -21.32
C ASN A 201 -0.48 2.48 -20.08
N TRP A 202 -0.93 3.71 -19.90
CA TRP A 202 -1.79 4.10 -18.78
C TRP A 202 -3.27 3.92 -19.14
N PHE A 203 -4.04 3.32 -18.25
CA PHE A 203 -5.49 3.17 -18.41
C PHE A 203 -6.27 4.37 -17.88
N MET A 204 -5.67 5.10 -16.94
CA MET A 204 -6.29 6.22 -16.24
C MET A 204 -5.35 7.43 -16.24
N GLU A 205 -5.90 8.63 -16.18
CA GLU A 205 -5.14 9.87 -15.96
C GLU A 205 -4.41 9.84 -14.59
N PRO A 206 -3.35 10.63 -14.40
CA PRO A 206 -2.68 10.72 -13.10
C PRO A 206 -3.62 11.19 -11.98
N SER A 207 -3.75 10.39 -10.93
CA SER A 207 -4.57 10.69 -9.76
C SER A 207 -4.10 9.93 -8.52
N LEU A 208 -4.37 10.48 -7.35
CA LEU A 208 -4.17 9.83 -6.05
C LEU A 208 -5.47 9.11 -5.60
N PRO A 209 -5.37 7.90 -5.01
CA PRO A 209 -6.49 7.31 -4.28
C PRO A 209 -6.96 8.21 -3.14
N LEU A 210 -8.28 8.22 -2.87
CA LEU A 210 -8.88 9.07 -1.81
C LEU A 210 -8.20 8.93 -0.45
N LEU A 211 -7.76 7.72 -0.08
CA LEU A 211 -7.05 7.45 1.18
C LEU A 211 -5.81 8.33 1.38
N ILE A 212 -5.07 8.60 0.30
CA ILE A 212 -3.79 9.35 0.32
C ILE A 212 -3.87 10.66 -0.46
N ASP A 213 -5.07 11.08 -0.87
CA ASP A 213 -5.26 12.35 -1.54
C ASP A 213 -4.84 13.51 -0.63
N THR A 214 -4.46 14.63 -1.24
CA THR A 214 -4.09 15.87 -0.54
C THR A 214 -5.10 16.37 0.48
N THR A 215 -6.39 16.03 0.33
CA THR A 215 -7.45 16.40 1.29
C THR A 215 -7.81 15.28 2.27
N SER A 216 -7.11 14.13 2.24
CA SER A 216 -7.44 12.99 3.10
C SER A 216 -7.05 13.24 4.56
N PRO A 217 -7.69 12.58 5.54
CA PRO A 217 -7.30 12.70 6.95
C PRO A 217 -5.82 12.40 7.20
N ILE A 218 -5.22 11.47 6.45
CA ILE A 218 -3.79 11.15 6.52
C ILE A 218 -2.93 12.36 6.18
N ARG A 219 -3.36 13.22 5.24
CA ARG A 219 -2.60 14.41 4.83
C ARG A 219 -2.92 15.64 5.68
N VAL A 220 -4.21 15.88 5.97
CA VAL A 220 -4.66 17.13 6.61
C VAL A 220 -4.67 17.09 8.13
N THR A 221 -5.06 15.96 8.73
CA THR A 221 -5.18 15.81 10.18
C THR A 221 -3.89 15.28 10.79
N TYR A 222 -3.20 14.40 10.08
CA TYR A 222 -2.00 13.69 10.57
C TYR A 222 -0.77 13.96 9.70
N SER A 223 -0.41 15.24 9.55
CA SER A 223 0.68 15.70 8.67
C SER A 223 2.04 15.06 8.96
N ASN A 224 2.24 14.46 10.14
CA ASN A 224 3.46 13.75 10.50
C ASN A 224 3.60 12.37 9.84
N PHE A 225 2.58 11.84 9.18
CA PHE A 225 2.65 10.54 8.49
C PHE A 225 3.65 10.51 7.33
N THR A 226 4.03 11.68 6.81
CA THR A 226 5.07 11.83 5.77
C THR A 226 6.49 11.87 6.35
N THR A 227 6.63 11.76 7.68
CA THR A 227 7.92 11.71 8.37
C THR A 227 8.61 10.37 8.10
N THR A 228 9.74 10.41 7.40
CA THR A 228 10.51 9.19 7.07
C THR A 228 11.54 8.81 8.16
N ASN A 229 11.83 9.74 9.08
CA ASN A 229 12.73 9.54 10.22
C ASN A 229 11.94 9.59 11.52
N VAL A 230 11.34 8.46 11.90
CA VAL A 230 10.53 8.33 13.12
C VAL A 230 11.38 7.84 14.29
N SER A 231 11.10 8.34 15.50
CA SER A 231 11.75 7.89 16.74
C SER A 231 11.24 6.52 17.20
N ASN A 232 9.95 6.23 16.95
CA ASN A 232 9.33 4.93 17.21
C ASN A 232 9.22 4.12 15.92
N ASN A 233 10.30 3.48 15.49
CA ASN A 233 10.32 2.70 14.24
C ASN A 233 10.06 1.20 14.44
N SER A 234 9.59 0.77 15.62
CA SER A 234 9.39 -0.64 15.95
C SER A 234 8.02 -0.93 16.61
N PRO A 235 6.90 -0.35 16.14
CA PRO A 235 5.58 -0.69 16.66
C PRO A 235 5.23 -2.16 16.41
N VAL A 236 4.51 -2.76 17.35
CA VAL A 236 4.10 -4.17 17.29
C VAL A 236 2.61 -4.24 17.01
N VAL A 237 2.25 -4.66 15.80
CA VAL A 237 0.86 -4.84 15.36
C VAL A 237 0.70 -6.25 14.80
N PRO A 238 0.30 -7.25 15.59
CA PRO A 238 0.08 -8.60 15.08
C PRO A 238 -1.17 -8.68 14.20
N ILE A 239 -1.15 -9.63 13.27
CA ILE A 239 -2.34 -10.11 12.54
C ILE A 239 -2.73 -11.46 13.15
N ILE A 240 -4.00 -11.60 13.54
CA ILE A 240 -4.60 -12.89 13.91
C ILE A 240 -5.74 -13.19 12.95
N PHE A 241 -6.04 -14.47 12.70
CA PHE A 241 -7.25 -14.81 11.95
C PHE A 241 -8.47 -14.64 12.85
N ASP A 242 -9.61 -14.27 12.28
CA ASP A 242 -10.86 -14.28 13.02
C ASP A 242 -11.23 -15.71 13.42
N GLY A 243 -11.77 -15.86 14.62
CA GLY A 243 -12.06 -17.14 15.23
C GLY A 243 -12.58 -16.97 16.64
N ASN A 244 -12.78 -18.09 17.36
CA ASN A 244 -13.27 -18.09 18.75
C ASN A 244 -12.20 -17.67 19.76
N PHE A 245 -11.54 -16.54 19.52
CA PHE A 245 -10.60 -15.95 20.45
C PHE A 245 -11.36 -15.25 21.58
N SER A 246 -10.93 -15.51 22.81
CA SER A 246 -11.45 -14.82 23.98
C SER A 246 -10.86 -13.41 24.07
N GLN A 247 -11.68 -12.43 24.46
CA GLN A 247 -11.26 -11.08 24.84
C GLN A 247 -10.09 -11.04 25.85
N SER A 248 -9.88 -12.12 26.61
CA SER A 248 -8.72 -12.25 27.50
C SER A 248 -7.37 -12.15 26.78
N ILE A 249 -7.29 -12.46 25.48
CA ILE A 249 -6.08 -12.31 24.67
C ILE A 249 -5.77 -10.84 24.43
N VAL A 250 -6.78 -10.05 24.03
CA VAL A 250 -6.66 -8.60 23.83
C VAL A 250 -6.21 -7.94 25.13
N ASN A 251 -6.86 -8.27 26.25
CA ASN A 251 -6.51 -7.71 27.57
C ASN A 251 -5.09 -8.06 28.02
N ARG A 252 -4.58 -9.26 27.68
CA ARG A 252 -3.21 -9.68 28.03
C ARG A 252 -2.15 -9.03 27.14
N LEU A 253 -2.50 -8.72 25.88
CA LEU A 253 -1.57 -8.15 24.91
C LEU A 253 -1.59 -6.63 24.89
N ALA A 254 -2.64 -5.98 25.40
CA ALA A 254 -2.85 -4.52 25.30
C ALA A 254 -1.68 -3.66 25.81
N GLY A 255 -0.91 -4.14 26.79
CA GLY A 255 0.28 -3.44 27.29
C GLY A 255 1.56 -3.63 26.45
N SER A 256 1.54 -4.53 25.47
CA SER A 256 2.71 -4.99 24.71
C SER A 256 2.58 -4.82 23.19
N ILE A 257 1.41 -4.44 22.69
CA ILE A 257 1.12 -4.20 21.28
C ILE A 257 0.58 -2.78 21.08
N ASN A 258 0.74 -2.24 19.88
CA ASN A 258 0.25 -0.90 19.52
C ASN A 258 -1.09 -0.93 18.77
N GLY A 259 -1.55 -2.12 18.39
CA GLY A 259 -2.76 -2.35 17.63
C GLY A 259 -2.91 -3.84 17.36
N LEU A 260 -4.09 -4.27 16.93
CA LEU A 260 -4.36 -5.65 16.55
C LEU A 260 -5.12 -5.64 15.23
N VAL A 261 -4.69 -6.46 14.27
CA VAL A 261 -5.44 -6.71 13.05
C VAL A 261 -6.06 -8.10 13.11
N VAL A 262 -7.36 -8.17 12.87
CA VAL A 262 -8.15 -9.40 12.79
C VAL A 262 -8.45 -9.66 11.32
N ALA A 263 -7.84 -10.69 10.77
CA ALA A 263 -8.01 -11.14 9.39
C ALA A 263 -9.29 -11.97 9.28
N VAL A 264 -10.32 -11.37 8.69
CA VAL A 264 -11.64 -11.95 8.51
C VAL A 264 -11.66 -12.74 7.20
N PRO A 265 -11.88 -14.06 7.22
CA PRO A 265 -11.90 -14.85 6.00
C PRO A 265 -13.16 -14.58 5.16
N ASP A 266 -13.04 -14.64 3.83
CA ASP A 266 -14.11 -14.39 2.84
C ASP A 266 -15.48 -15.05 3.11
N PHE A 267 -15.55 -16.11 3.92
CA PHE A 267 -16.80 -16.82 4.26
C PHE A 267 -17.50 -16.30 5.52
N VAL A 268 -16.83 -15.45 6.31
CA VAL A 268 -17.41 -14.75 7.48
C VAL A 268 -17.44 -13.27 7.14
N SER A 269 -18.40 -12.81 6.33
CA SER A 269 -18.47 -11.38 6.01
C SER A 269 -18.89 -10.52 7.20
N ASN A 270 -19.29 -11.13 8.32
CA ASN A 270 -19.78 -10.43 9.50
C ASN A 270 -19.19 -11.01 10.79
N SER A 271 -18.40 -10.18 11.46
CA SER A 271 -17.75 -10.45 12.75
C SER A 271 -18.39 -9.64 13.90
N SER A 272 -19.61 -9.11 13.73
CA SER A 272 -20.29 -8.27 14.73
C SER A 272 -20.50 -8.97 16.08
N THR A 273 -20.50 -10.31 16.10
CA THR A 273 -20.60 -11.13 17.31
C THR A 273 -19.25 -11.48 17.95
N SER A 274 -18.13 -11.07 17.33
CA SER A 274 -16.80 -11.29 17.87
C SER A 274 -16.63 -10.55 19.20
N THR A 275 -15.93 -11.18 20.14
CA THR A 275 -15.64 -10.53 21.43
C THR A 275 -14.42 -9.61 21.35
N LEU A 276 -13.65 -9.67 20.26
CA LEU A 276 -12.41 -8.93 20.07
C LEU A 276 -12.69 -7.45 19.77
N SER A 277 -12.72 -6.63 20.81
CA SER A 277 -12.89 -5.17 20.74
C SER A 277 -12.05 -4.49 21.81
N SER A 278 -11.74 -3.21 21.69
CA SER A 278 -11.01 -2.49 22.75
C SER A 278 -11.14 -0.99 22.63
N THR A 279 -11.43 -0.34 23.75
CA THR A 279 -11.37 1.12 23.89
C THR A 279 -9.95 1.62 24.20
N GLN A 280 -9.02 0.72 24.49
CA GLN A 280 -7.64 1.06 24.90
C GLN A 280 -6.62 0.89 23.76
N LEU A 281 -6.89 0.01 22.79
CA LEU A 281 -5.99 -0.28 21.68
C LEU A 281 -6.80 -0.43 20.38
N PRO A 282 -6.30 0.02 19.21
CA PRO A 282 -7.00 -0.13 17.94
C PRO A 282 -7.12 -1.60 17.53
N VAL A 283 -8.35 -2.12 17.43
CA VAL A 283 -8.63 -3.46 16.91
C VAL A 283 -9.29 -3.32 15.53
N VAL A 284 -8.58 -3.72 14.47
CA VAL A 284 -8.99 -3.51 13.08
C VAL A 284 -9.37 -4.83 12.44
N PHE A 285 -10.58 -4.94 11.90
CA PHE A 285 -11.04 -6.11 11.15
C PHE A 285 -10.86 -5.89 9.65
N ALA A 286 -10.09 -6.77 9.01
CA ALA A 286 -9.72 -6.65 7.61
C ALA A 286 -9.99 -7.95 6.84
N GLY A 287 -10.60 -7.84 5.66
CA GLY A 287 -11.00 -9.00 4.87
C GLY A 287 -9.83 -9.69 4.17
N VAL A 288 -9.80 -11.02 4.21
CA VAL A 288 -8.90 -11.85 3.40
C VAL A 288 -9.67 -12.30 2.17
N SER A 289 -9.40 -11.65 1.04
CA SER A 289 -10.08 -11.94 -0.23
C SER A 289 -9.14 -12.19 -1.38
N SER A 290 -9.62 -13.01 -2.33
CA SER A 290 -9.07 -13.05 -3.69
C SER A 290 -9.52 -11.84 -4.53
N GLY A 291 -10.57 -11.14 -4.11
CA GLY A 291 -11.01 -9.85 -4.64
C GLY A 291 -10.36 -8.67 -3.93
N ILE A 292 -10.87 -7.46 -4.19
CA ILE A 292 -10.63 -6.32 -3.29
C ILE A 292 -11.45 -6.63 -2.03
N PRO A 293 -10.82 -6.86 -0.86
CA PRO A 293 -11.56 -7.16 0.35
C PRO A 293 -12.44 -5.97 0.73
N PHE A 294 -13.54 -6.20 1.43
CA PHE A 294 -14.34 -5.12 2.02
C PHE A 294 -14.94 -5.58 3.35
N VAL A 295 -14.70 -4.82 4.41
CA VAL A 295 -15.33 -5.00 5.72
C VAL A 295 -16.02 -3.69 6.08
N ALA A 296 -17.34 -3.73 6.30
CA ALA A 296 -18.12 -2.55 6.68
C ALA A 296 -18.11 -2.33 8.20
N GLY A 297 -18.42 -1.10 8.63
CA GLY A 297 -18.57 -0.77 10.06
C GLY A 297 -19.63 -1.60 10.79
N ASP A 298 -20.73 -1.94 10.11
CA ASP A 298 -21.81 -2.76 10.68
C ASP A 298 -21.44 -4.26 10.77
N ASP A 299 -20.31 -4.66 10.17
CA ASP A 299 -19.81 -6.03 10.18
C ASP A 299 -18.79 -6.30 11.30
N VAL A 300 -18.50 -5.32 12.15
CA VAL A 300 -17.51 -5.43 13.23
C VAL A 300 -18.15 -5.15 14.60
N PRO A 301 -17.57 -5.62 15.71
CA PRO A 301 -18.06 -5.31 17.05
C PRO A 301 -18.05 -3.80 17.32
N SER A 302 -18.92 -3.33 18.22
CA SER A 302 -18.82 -1.98 18.76
C SER A 302 -17.43 -1.76 19.38
N ASP A 303 -16.83 -0.58 19.15
CA ASP A 303 -15.45 -0.23 19.55
C ASP A 303 -14.33 -0.98 18.80
N ALA A 304 -14.65 -1.62 17.68
CA ALA A 304 -13.68 -2.08 16.69
C ALA A 304 -13.69 -1.18 15.44
N ILE A 305 -12.66 -1.31 14.62
CA ILE A 305 -12.43 -0.53 13.41
C ILE A 305 -12.62 -1.45 12.21
N ALA A 306 -13.43 -1.04 11.24
CA ALA A 306 -13.54 -1.74 9.97
C ALA A 306 -12.44 -1.25 9.01
N ALA A 307 -11.73 -2.17 8.36
CA ALA A 307 -10.63 -1.80 7.47
C ALA A 307 -11.08 -1.23 6.11
N GLY A 308 -12.39 -1.23 5.83
CA GLY A 308 -12.92 -0.92 4.52
C GLY A 308 -12.31 -1.86 3.48
N TYR A 309 -11.68 -1.28 2.46
CA TYR A 309 -11.04 -2.03 1.37
C TYR A 309 -9.58 -2.43 1.59
N LEU A 310 -9.04 -2.23 2.80
CA LEU A 310 -7.65 -2.60 3.09
C LEU A 310 -7.53 -4.07 3.48
N SER A 311 -6.50 -4.73 2.93
CA SER A 311 -6.12 -6.09 3.34
C SER A 311 -5.55 -6.08 4.76
N PRO A 312 -5.41 -7.26 5.41
CA PRO A 312 -4.78 -7.34 6.73
C PRO A 312 -3.34 -6.80 6.75
N ILE A 313 -2.57 -7.01 5.68
CA ILE A 313 -1.19 -6.52 5.57
C ILE A 313 -1.18 -4.99 5.48
N LYS A 314 -2.03 -4.39 4.65
CA LYS A 314 -2.13 -2.93 4.54
C LYS A 314 -2.63 -2.29 5.83
N SER A 315 -3.62 -2.93 6.48
CA SER A 315 -4.14 -2.50 7.77
C SER A 315 -3.06 -2.55 8.85
N GLN A 316 -2.27 -3.63 8.89
CA GLN A 316 -1.13 -3.75 9.80
C GLN A 316 -0.11 -2.63 9.57
N VAL A 317 0.21 -2.34 8.31
CA VAL A 317 1.13 -1.26 7.94
C VAL A 317 0.55 0.11 8.36
N LEU A 318 -0.73 0.39 8.10
CA LEU A 318 -1.35 1.68 8.44
C LEU A 318 -1.35 1.93 9.95
N VAL A 319 -1.76 0.94 10.75
CA VAL A 319 -1.72 1.04 12.22
C VAL A 319 -0.28 1.17 12.72
N SER A 320 0.67 0.48 12.07
CA SER A 320 2.09 0.61 12.41
C SER A 320 2.62 2.02 12.11
N ILE A 321 2.24 2.64 10.98
CA ILE A 321 2.58 4.04 10.67
C ILE A 321 1.96 4.97 11.70
N ALA A 322 0.69 4.75 12.06
CA ALA A 322 0.00 5.55 13.07
C ALA A 322 0.72 5.49 14.42
N ALA A 323 1.03 4.28 14.91
CA ALA A 323 1.76 4.08 16.15
C ALA A 323 3.18 4.67 16.12
N ALA A 324 3.90 4.55 15.00
CA ALA A 324 5.21 5.15 14.81
C ALA A 324 5.17 6.69 14.89
N ASN A 325 4.02 7.27 14.55
CA ASN A 325 3.74 8.70 14.56
C ASN A 325 2.90 9.16 15.76
N ASN A 326 2.85 8.36 16.84
CA ASN A 326 2.13 8.65 18.08
C ASN A 326 0.60 8.85 17.93
N VAL A 327 0.00 8.25 16.91
CA VAL A 327 -1.46 8.15 16.73
C VAL A 327 -1.90 6.76 17.16
N SER A 328 -2.36 6.63 18.40
CA SER A 328 -2.63 5.32 19.03
C SER A 328 -4.03 5.14 19.61
N SER A 329 -4.81 6.22 19.80
CA SER A 329 -6.19 6.07 20.31
C SER A 329 -7.08 5.42 19.24
N PRO A 330 -7.95 4.45 19.60
CA PRO A 330 -8.86 3.81 18.65
C PRO A 330 -9.64 4.81 17.77
N ALA A 331 -10.24 5.85 18.36
CA ALA A 331 -11.00 6.85 17.61
C ALA A 331 -10.18 7.65 16.58
N SER A 332 -8.91 7.95 16.88
CA SER A 332 -8.01 8.62 15.90
C SER A 332 -7.58 7.67 14.80
N VAL A 333 -7.35 6.39 15.14
CA VAL A 333 -6.95 5.38 14.16
C VAL A 333 -8.11 5.03 13.24
N ASP A 334 -9.34 4.98 13.75
CA ASP A 334 -10.57 4.76 12.99
C ASP A 334 -10.74 5.78 11.85
N GLN A 335 -10.43 7.05 12.10
CA GLN A 335 -10.47 8.13 11.10
C GLN A 335 -9.48 7.94 9.93
N LEU A 336 -8.51 7.03 10.06
CA LEU A 336 -7.54 6.73 9.00
C LEU A 336 -8.06 5.68 8.01
N PHE A 337 -9.07 4.92 8.39
CA PHE A 337 -9.60 3.82 7.59
C PHE A 337 -10.73 4.30 6.66
N PRO A 338 -10.82 3.72 5.44
CA PRO A 338 -11.73 4.20 4.39
C PRO A 338 -13.13 3.60 4.44
#